data_AF-A0A5B9DYB2-F1
#
_entry.id   AF-A0A5B9DYB2-F1
#
_cell.length_a   1.000
_cell.length_b   1.000
_cell.length_c   1.000
_cell.angle_alpha   90.00
_cell.angle_beta   90.00
_cell.angle_gamma   90.00
#
_symmetry.space_group_name_H-M   'P 1'
#
loop_
_entity.id
_entity.type
_entity.pdbx_description
1 polymer ?
#
loop_
_entity_poly.entity_id
_entity_poly.type
_entity_poly.pdbx_seq_one_letter_code
_entity_poly.pdbx_strand_id
1 'polypeptide(L)'
;MKKRSLISQREARELKRRVADLERQEDLRRNCYAQSYPGGMHIGALSVAIDDYVRVSVARRLKHAVVCTTENGVIQLYALPLGSAA
;
A
#
# COMPACT_ATOMS: atom_id res chain seq x y z
N MET A 1 -30.06 28.21 -19.73
CA MET A 1 -28.62 27.84 -19.62
C MET A 1 -28.20 27.93 -18.15
N LYS A 2 -27.75 26.83 -17.53
CA LYS A 2 -27.28 26.83 -16.13
C LYS A 2 -25.99 27.67 -16.01
N LYS A 3 -26.01 28.70 -15.15
CA LYS A 3 -24.83 29.51 -14.81
C LYS A 3 -23.75 28.60 -14.23
N ARG A 4 -22.59 28.52 -14.88
CA ARG A 4 -21.37 27.97 -14.27
C ARG A 4 -20.96 28.92 -13.15
N SER A 5 -21.10 28.52 -11.90
CA SER A 5 -20.58 29.29 -10.77
C SER A 5 -19.06 29.31 -10.87
N LEU A 6 -18.50 30.48 -11.16
CA LEU A 6 -17.06 30.71 -11.13
C LEU A 6 -16.61 30.58 -9.67
N ILE A 7 -15.91 29.49 -9.40
CA ILE A 7 -15.30 29.19 -8.10
C ILE A 7 -14.40 30.37 -7.73
N SER A 8 -14.49 30.86 -6.49
CA SER A 8 -13.64 31.94 -6.01
C SER A 8 -12.16 31.53 -6.03
N GLN A 9 -11.24 32.46 -6.27
CA GLN A 9 -9.79 32.18 -6.20
C GLN A 9 -9.38 31.60 -4.83
N ARG A 10 -10.09 31.96 -3.76
CA ARG A 10 -9.87 31.42 -2.41
C ARG A 10 -10.26 29.94 -2.36
N GLU A 11 -11.44 29.60 -2.87
CA GLU A 11 -11.94 28.23 -2.94
C GLU A 11 -11.03 27.36 -3.82
N ALA A 12 -10.53 27.89 -4.94
CA ALA A 12 -9.59 27.17 -5.80
C ALA A 12 -8.25 26.85 -5.09
N ARG A 13 -7.73 27.76 -4.26
CA ARG A 13 -6.51 27.52 -3.46
C ARG A 13 -6.74 26.48 -2.36
N GLU A 14 -7.91 26.53 -1.72
CA GLU A 14 -8.29 25.58 -0.68
C GLU A 14 -8.49 24.17 -1.26
N LEU A 15 -9.17 24.05 -2.39
CA LEU A 15 -9.29 22.80 -3.14
C LEU A 15 -7.93 22.25 -3.55
N LYS A 16 -7.02 23.09 -4.07
CA LYS A 16 -5.67 22.66 -4.46
C LYS A 16 -4.86 22.14 -3.27
N ARG A 17 -4.94 22.79 -2.11
CA ARG A 17 -4.29 22.31 -0.88
C ARG A 17 -4.87 20.98 -0.43
N ARG A 18 -6.19 20.87 -0.41
CA ARG A 18 -6.89 19.66 0.02
C ARG A 18 -6.57 18.47 -0.88
N VAL A 19 -6.48 18.68 -2.20
CA VAL A 19 -6.02 17.65 -3.15
C VAL A 19 -4.58 17.24 -2.84
N ALA A 20 -3.66 18.19 -2.65
CA ALA A 20 -2.26 17.89 -2.33
C ALA A 20 -2.10 17.13 -1.00
N ASP A 21 -2.93 17.44 0.01
CA ASP A 21 -2.93 16.73 1.28
C ASP A 21 -3.47 15.30 1.14
N LEU A 22 -4.49 15.10 0.31
CA LEU A 22 -5.03 13.76 0.00
C LEU A 22 -4.02 12.92 -0.80
N GLU A 23 -3.36 13.52 -1.80
CA GLU A 23 -2.30 12.87 -2.57
C GLU A 23 -1.13 12.46 -1.67
N ARG A 24 -0.69 13.34 -0.75
CA ARG A 24 0.34 13.02 0.23
C ARG A 24 -0.07 11.88 1.16
N GLN A 25 -1.34 11.84 1.60
CA GLN A 25 -1.85 10.74 2.43
C GLN A 25 -1.87 9.41 1.66
N GLU A 26 -2.24 9.43 0.40
CA GLU A 26 -2.19 8.25 -0.47
C GLU A 26 -0.75 7.80 -0.73
N ASP A 27 0.19 8.73 -0.95
CA ASP A 27 1.61 8.41 -1.09
C ASP A 27 2.19 7.80 0.19
N LEU A 28 1.84 8.32 1.36
CA LEU A 28 2.22 7.73 2.64
C LEU A 28 1.63 6.32 2.83
N ARG A 29 0.38 6.10 2.42
CA ARG A 29 -0.26 4.77 2.45
C ARG A 29 0.39 3.80 1.48
N ARG A 30 0.76 4.24 0.29
CA ARG A 30 1.46 3.42 -0.72
C ARG A 30 2.88 3.09 -0.28
N ASN A 31 3.56 4.05 0.35
CA ASN A 31 4.97 3.95 0.70
C ASN A 31 5.23 3.42 2.12
N CYS A 32 4.22 3.10 2.91
CA CYS A 32 4.43 2.58 4.27
C CYS A 32 5.21 1.24 4.28
N TYR A 33 5.18 0.50 3.18
CA TYR A 33 5.96 -0.72 2.97
C TYR A 33 7.26 -0.51 2.19
N ALA A 34 7.52 0.70 1.64
CA ALA A 34 8.70 0.99 0.85
C ALA A 34 10.01 0.82 1.66
N GLN A 35 9.96 1.04 2.98
CA GLN A 35 11.08 0.75 3.88
C GLN A 35 11.41 -0.75 3.97
N SER A 36 10.41 -1.62 3.88
CA SER A 36 10.61 -3.08 3.91
C SER A 36 10.88 -3.67 2.52
N TYR A 37 10.39 -3.03 1.46
CA TYR A 37 10.53 -3.46 0.07
C TYR A 37 10.70 -2.25 -0.86
N PRO A 38 11.94 -1.79 -1.12
CA PRO A 38 12.20 -0.70 -2.04
C PRO A 38 11.62 -0.99 -3.43
N GLY A 39 10.83 -0.06 -3.98
CA GLY A 39 10.14 -0.23 -5.26
C GLY A 39 8.84 -1.04 -5.19
N GLY A 40 8.47 -1.56 -4.01
CA GLY A 40 7.19 -2.23 -3.80
C GLY A 40 6.02 -1.23 -3.84
N MET A 41 4.92 -1.64 -4.49
CA MET A 41 3.65 -0.90 -4.50
C MET A 41 2.59 -1.70 -3.75
N HIS A 42 1.85 -1.06 -2.85
CA HIS A 42 0.68 -1.68 -2.23
C HIS A 42 -0.48 -1.74 -3.24
N ILE A 43 -0.83 -2.96 -3.66
CA ILE A 43 -1.86 -3.20 -4.69
C ILE A 43 -3.26 -3.40 -4.06
N GLY A 44 -3.32 -3.82 -2.79
CA GLY A 44 -4.57 -4.05 -2.07
C GLY A 44 -4.36 -4.83 -0.78
N ALA A 45 -5.43 -4.94 0.02
CA ALA A 45 -5.43 -5.68 1.28
C ALA A 45 -6.42 -6.86 1.19
N LEU A 46 -6.02 -8.00 1.75
CA LEU A 46 -6.84 -9.20 1.86
C LEU A 46 -6.98 -9.56 3.34
N SER A 47 -8.21 -9.86 3.78
CA SER A 47 -8.42 -10.44 5.10
C SER A 47 -8.13 -11.94 5.03
N VAL A 48 -7.30 -12.42 5.95
CA VAL A 48 -6.90 -13.84 6.05
C VAL A 48 -7.31 -14.42 7.40
N ALA A 49 -7.38 -15.74 7.49
CA ALA A 49 -7.62 -16.43 8.75
C ALA A 49 -6.49 -16.13 9.77
N ILE A 50 -6.81 -16.26 11.06
CA ILE A 50 -5.88 -15.95 12.17
C ILE A 50 -4.57 -16.76 12.04
N ASP A 51 -4.68 -18.03 11.66
CA ASP A 51 -3.51 -18.92 11.54
C ASP A 51 -2.53 -18.44 10.45
N ASP A 52 -3.06 -18.02 9.31
CA ASP A 52 -2.25 -17.51 8.20
C ASP A 52 -1.63 -16.15 8.55
N TYR A 53 -2.38 -15.29 9.26
CA TYR A 53 -1.83 -14.06 9.81
C TYR A 53 -0.63 -14.34 10.74
N VAL A 54 -0.74 -15.32 11.63
CA VAL A 54 0.36 -15.69 12.54
C VAL A 54 1.58 -16.20 11.74
N ARG A 55 1.37 -17.06 10.74
CA ARG A 55 2.46 -17.56 9.87
C ARG A 55 3.20 -16.43 9.16
N VAL A 56 2.48 -15.50 8.53
CA VAL A 56 3.06 -14.33 7.86
C VAL A 56 3.79 -13.42 8.84
N SER A 57 3.21 -13.19 10.03
CA SER A 57 3.81 -12.38 11.08
C SER A 57 5.13 -12.96 11.58
N VAL A 58 5.18 -14.28 11.79
CA VAL A 58 6.40 -15.01 12.17
C VAL A 58 7.46 -14.90 11.08
N ALA A 59 7.12 -15.15 9.82
CA ALA A 59 8.05 -15.04 8.70
C ALA A 59 8.67 -13.63 8.62
N ARG A 60 7.87 -12.58 8.77
CA ARG A 60 8.36 -11.19 8.81
C ARG A 60 9.28 -10.91 9.99
N ARG A 61 8.97 -11.43 11.19
CA ARG A 61 9.84 -11.28 12.38
C ARG A 61 11.20 -11.94 12.20
N LEU A 62 11.23 -13.05 11.45
CA LEU A 62 12.46 -13.73 11.03
C LEU A 62 13.18 -13.04 9.86
N LYS A 63 12.73 -11.83 9.47
CA LYS A 63 13.28 -11.06 8.34
C LYS A 63 13.18 -11.80 7.00
N HIS A 64 12.15 -12.61 6.82
CA HIS A 64 11.81 -13.13 5.50
C HIS A 64 10.93 -12.14 4.73
N ALA A 65 11.19 -12.06 3.43
CA ALA A 65 10.26 -11.51 2.47
C ALA A 65 9.06 -12.45 2.34
N VAL A 66 7.84 -11.92 2.34
CA VAL A 66 6.64 -12.72 2.05
C VAL A 66 6.16 -12.38 0.65
N VAL A 67 6.18 -13.37 -0.23
CA VAL A 67 5.75 -13.25 -1.63
C VAL A 67 4.45 -14.01 -1.81
N CYS A 68 3.48 -13.35 -2.44
CA CYS A 68 2.20 -13.96 -2.79
C CYS A 68 2.20 -14.29 -4.29
N THR A 69 1.80 -15.51 -4.64
CA THR A 69 1.48 -15.89 -6.02
C THR A 69 0.03 -16.35 -6.10
N THR A 70 -0.53 -16.35 -7.30
CA THR A 70 -1.90 -16.83 -7.55
C THR A 70 -1.84 -18.02 -8.48
N GLU A 71 -2.36 -19.17 -8.04
CA GLU A 71 -2.44 -20.38 -8.86
C GLU A 71 -3.80 -21.06 -8.61
N ASN A 72 -4.53 -21.42 -9.67
CA ASN A 72 -5.82 -22.10 -9.59
C ASN A 72 -6.86 -21.41 -8.68
N GLY A 73 -6.87 -20.07 -8.64
CA GLY A 73 -7.78 -19.29 -7.80
C GLY A 73 -7.41 -19.25 -6.31
N VAL A 74 -6.26 -19.79 -5.94
CA VAL A 74 -5.72 -19.78 -4.57
C VAL A 74 -4.52 -18.85 -4.50
N ILE A 75 -4.42 -18.09 -3.41
CA ILE A 75 -3.25 -17.27 -3.11
C ILE A 75 -2.28 -18.14 -2.29
N GLN A 76 -1.09 -18.36 -2.83
CA GLN A 76 -0.01 -19.06 -2.16
C GLN A 76 0.93 -18.04 -1.53
N LEU A 77 1.39 -18.31 -0.31
CA LEU A 77 2.28 -17.44 0.45
C LEU A 77 3.62 -18.13 0.64
N TYR A 78 4.69 -17.49 0.17
CA TYR A 78 6.07 -17.99 0.28
C TYR A 78 6.89 -17.08 1.17
N ALA A 79 7.70 -17.67 2.05
CA ALA A 79 8.71 -16.95 2.82
C ALA A 79 10.08 -17.12 2.16
N LEU A 80 10.68 -16.02 1.72
CA LEU A 80 12.01 -15.99 1.13
C LEU A 80 12.98 -15.33 2.12
N PRO A 81 14.15 -15.92 2.42
CA PRO A 81 15.18 -15.20 3.16
C PRO A 81 15.57 -13.94 2.41
N LEU A 82 15.45 -12.79 3.07
CA LEU A 82 16.17 -11.60 2.66
C LEU A 82 17.63 -11.91 2.94
N GLY A 83 18.31 -12.46 1.94
CA GLY A 83 19.73 -12.80 2.06
C GLY A 83 20.47 -11.61 2.65
N SER A 84 21.29 -11.85 3.68
CA SER A 84 22.53 -11.07 3.78
C SER A 84 23.15 -11.17 2.39
N ALA A 85 23.36 -10.05 1.73
CA ALA A 85 24.14 -10.02 0.50
C ALA A 85 25.39 -10.89 0.72
N ALA A 86 25.58 -11.87 -0.16
CA ALA A 86 26.89 -12.51 -0.34
C ALA A 86 27.81 -11.54 -1.07
#